data_AF-Q23G77-F1
#
_entry.id   AF-Q23G77-F1
#
_cell.length_a   1.000
_cell.length_b   1.000
_cell.length_c   1.000
_cell.angle_alpha   90.00
_cell.angle_beta   90.00
_cell.angle_gamma   90.00
#
_symmetry.space_group_name_H-M   'P 1'
#
loop_
_entity.id
_entity.type
_entity.pdbx_description
1 polymer ?
#
loop_
_entity_poly.entity_id
_entity_poly.type
_entity_poly.pdbx_seq_one_letter_code
_entity_poly.pdbx_strand_id
1 'polypeptide(L)'
;MSMPQQQVDSHNQVNKNRYYEIAVILFIISIEIIGFSIAFSSYFDLNYLYEILFGPIGALPRYILSTKLNYLFSCFQLGTLLSNWFGTVIAFILQVTCIEKSVCYQIQFGSMGSLSTVSSWANDTINNFEKNKLRSLLYNLGTFGVCIISAIIVNELSKINN
;
A
#
# COMPACT_ATOMS: atom_id res chain seq x y z
N MET A 1 -11.21 22.19 -45.44
CA MET A 1 -10.43 21.00 -45.04
C MET A 1 -11.18 20.36 -43.89
N SER A 2 -12.07 19.40 -44.17
CA SER A 2 -12.83 18.68 -43.14
C SER A 2 -11.88 17.70 -42.44
N MET A 3 -11.84 17.72 -41.10
CA MET A 3 -11.13 16.67 -40.36
C MET A 3 -11.73 15.30 -40.72
N PRO A 4 -10.90 14.27 -40.90
CA PRO A 4 -11.40 12.92 -41.18
C PRO A 4 -12.21 12.41 -39.97
N GLN A 5 -13.43 11.94 -40.25
CA GLN A 5 -14.41 11.44 -39.28
C GLN A 5 -13.81 10.44 -38.26
N GLN A 6 -12.78 9.71 -38.65
CA GLN A 6 -12.06 8.74 -37.82
C GLN A 6 -11.29 9.37 -36.64
N GLN A 7 -10.76 10.60 -36.78
CA GLN A 7 -10.15 11.33 -35.66
C GLN A 7 -11.22 11.81 -34.66
N VAL A 8 -12.37 12.21 -35.21
CA VAL A 8 -13.70 12.34 -34.58
C VAL A 8 -13.93 11.40 -33.40
N ASP A 9 -14.04 10.14 -33.81
CA ASP A 9 -14.52 9.04 -32.99
C ASP A 9 -13.46 8.58 -31.98
N SER A 10 -12.18 8.60 -32.35
CA SER A 10 -11.09 8.25 -31.43
C SER A 10 -11.01 9.19 -30.22
N HIS A 11 -11.24 10.50 -30.43
CA HIS A 11 -11.14 11.49 -29.36
C HIS A 11 -12.34 11.40 -28.41
N ASN A 12 -13.53 11.10 -28.96
CA ASN A 12 -14.73 10.84 -28.17
C ASN A 12 -14.62 9.55 -27.33
N GLN A 13 -13.97 8.52 -27.87
CA GLN A 13 -13.78 7.25 -27.18
C GLN A 13 -12.80 7.37 -26.00
N VAL A 14 -11.70 8.14 -26.16
CA VAL A 14 -10.75 8.42 -25.06
C VAL A 14 -11.41 9.21 -23.93
N ASN A 15 -12.22 10.22 -24.26
CA ASN A 15 -12.94 11.00 -23.25
C ASN A 15 -13.97 10.14 -22.50
N LYS A 16 -14.69 9.27 -23.20
CA LYS A 16 -15.66 8.34 -22.60
C LYS A 16 -14.99 7.43 -21.56
N ASN A 17 -13.82 6.86 -21.87
CA ASN A 17 -13.07 6.03 -20.93
C ASN A 17 -12.64 6.80 -19.67
N ARG A 18 -12.18 8.05 -19.81
CA ARG A 18 -11.86 8.90 -18.66
C ARG A 18 -13.05 9.18 -17.75
N TYR A 19 -14.24 9.39 -18.30
CA TYR A 19 -15.45 9.59 -17.49
C TYR A 19 -15.83 8.33 -16.70
N TYR A 20 -15.65 7.14 -17.29
CA TYR A 20 -15.87 5.88 -16.57
C TYR A 20 -14.86 5.69 -15.43
N GLU A 21 -13.58 5.98 -15.66
CA GLU A 21 -12.55 5.92 -14.61
C GLU A 21 -12.89 6.85 -13.44
N ILE A 22 -13.26 8.10 -13.73
CA ILE A 22 -13.66 9.07 -12.71
C ILE A 22 -14.92 8.61 -11.96
N ALA A 23 -15.93 8.09 -12.68
CA ALA A 23 -17.15 7.59 -12.08
C ALA A 23 -16.91 6.39 -11.14
N VAL A 24 -16.03 5.47 -11.53
CA VAL A 24 -15.62 4.33 -10.69
C VAL A 24 -14.89 4.81 -9.44
N ILE A 25 -13.98 5.78 -9.56
CA ILE A 25 -13.28 6.37 -8.41
C ILE A 25 -14.28 7.02 -7.45
N LEU A 26 -15.20 7.84 -7.95
CA LEU A 26 -16.21 8.50 -7.13
C LEU A 26 -17.16 7.51 -6.46
N PHE A 27 -17.48 6.40 -7.13
CA PHE A 27 -18.30 5.33 -6.57
C PHE A 27 -17.59 4.57 -5.45
N ILE A 28 -16.29 4.29 -5.60
CA ILE A 28 -15.49 3.67 -4.52
C ILE A 28 -15.43 4.61 -3.31
N ILE A 29 -15.15 5.89 -3.53
CA ILE A 29 -15.12 6.91 -2.47
C ILE A 29 -16.48 7.01 -1.76
N SER A 30 -17.60 6.98 -2.50
CA SER A 30 -18.92 7.08 -1.88
C SER A 30 -19.29 5.84 -1.07
N ILE A 31 -18.92 4.63 -1.51
CA ILE A 31 -19.06 3.41 -0.71
C ILE A 31 -18.23 3.50 0.57
N GLU A 32 -16.98 3.96 0.49
CA GLU A 32 -16.13 4.13 1.67
C GLU A 32 -16.72 5.15 2.65
N ILE A 33 -17.24 6.28 2.17
CA ILE A 33 -17.89 7.30 3.01
C ILE A 33 -19.17 6.76 3.67
N ILE A 34 -20.00 6.02 2.92
CA ILE A 34 -21.24 5.44 3.44
C ILE A 34 -20.92 4.35 4.46
N GLY A 35 -19.98 3.45 4.15
CA GLY A 35 -19.49 2.41 5.06
C GLY A 35 -18.90 3.02 6.33
N PHE A 36 -18.09 4.06 6.19
CA PHE A 36 -17.55 4.85 7.31
C PHE A 36 -18.67 5.48 8.15
N SER A 37 -19.67 6.09 7.52
CA SER A 37 -20.78 6.75 8.23
C SER A 37 -21.66 5.76 9.00
N ILE A 38 -21.95 4.59 8.42
CA ILE A 38 -22.72 3.52 9.07
C ILE A 38 -21.94 2.94 10.25
N ALA A 39 -20.64 2.72 10.07
CA ALA A 39 -19.76 2.21 11.12
C ALA A 39 -19.62 3.23 12.28
N PHE A 40 -19.37 4.50 11.95
CA PHE A 40 -19.20 5.61 12.88
C PHE A 40 -20.46 5.88 13.72
N SER A 41 -21.65 5.77 13.12
CA SER A 41 -22.94 5.99 13.79
C SER A 41 -23.27 4.95 14.87
N SER A 42 -22.67 3.76 14.81
CA SER A 42 -23.24 2.59 15.50
C SER A 42 -22.30 1.94 16.52
N TYR A 43 -20.98 2.09 16.36
CA TYR A 43 -20.02 1.22 17.08
C TYR A 43 -18.64 1.82 17.42
N PHE A 44 -18.33 3.08 17.08
CA PHE A 44 -16.94 3.53 17.14
C PHE A 44 -16.51 4.02 18.53
N ASP A 45 -15.80 3.14 19.24
CA ASP A 45 -14.79 3.57 20.21
C ASP A 45 -13.76 4.45 19.47
N LEU A 46 -13.41 5.59 20.07
CA LEU A 46 -12.47 6.59 19.50
C LEU A 46 -11.14 5.94 19.10
N ASN A 47 -10.79 4.81 19.72
CA ASN A 47 -9.61 4.02 19.41
C ASN A 47 -9.55 3.52 17.95
N TYR A 48 -10.68 3.18 17.33
CA TYR A 48 -10.71 2.70 15.94
C TYR A 48 -10.74 3.84 14.91
N LEU A 49 -11.10 5.05 15.34
CA LEU A 49 -11.14 6.22 14.45
C LEU A 49 -9.75 6.51 13.89
N TYR A 50 -8.72 6.42 14.73
CA TYR A 50 -7.33 6.65 14.32
C TYR A 50 -6.87 5.63 13.27
N GLU A 51 -7.19 4.34 13.44
CA GLU A 51 -6.81 3.32 12.46
C GLU A 51 -7.40 3.60 11.07
N ILE A 52 -8.67 4.02 11.01
CA ILE A 52 -9.32 4.39 9.74
C ILE A 52 -8.70 5.65 9.15
N LEU A 53 -8.48 6.69 9.96
CA LEU A 53 -7.92 7.96 9.48
C LEU A 53 -6.48 7.79 8.97
N PHE A 54 -5.69 6.93 9.61
CA PHE A 54 -4.30 6.66 9.21
C PHE A 54 -4.19 5.64 8.07
N GLY A 55 -5.24 4.87 7.78
CA GLY A 55 -5.30 3.94 6.66
C GLY A 55 -4.88 4.56 5.31
N PRO A 56 -5.54 5.63 4.83
CA PRO A 56 -5.17 6.30 3.58
C PRO A 56 -3.72 6.80 3.55
N ILE A 57 -3.18 7.22 4.70
CA ILE A 57 -1.82 7.75 4.82
C ILE A 57 -0.77 6.69 4.48
N GLY A 58 -1.00 5.42 4.80
CA GLY A 58 -0.12 4.33 4.36
C GLY A 58 -0.45 3.78 2.97
N ALA A 59 -1.73 3.71 2.63
CA ALA A 59 -2.19 3.15 1.36
C ALA A 59 -1.72 3.99 0.15
N LEU A 60 -1.72 5.32 0.27
CA LEU A 60 -1.34 6.23 -0.82
C LEU A 60 0.15 6.10 -1.19
N PRO A 61 1.13 6.16 -0.25
CA PRO A 61 2.53 5.87 -0.56
C PRO A 61 2.72 4.46 -1.13
N ARG A 62 2.04 3.43 -0.61
CA ARG A 62 2.09 2.08 -1.18
C ARG A 62 1.66 2.07 -2.65
N TYR A 63 0.56 2.75 -2.96
CA TYR A 63 0.05 2.88 -4.32
C TYR A 63 1.06 3.60 -5.23
N ILE A 64 1.65 4.72 -4.76
CA ILE A 64 2.67 5.46 -5.51
C ILE A 64 3.91 4.59 -5.74
N LEU A 65 4.44 3.93 -4.70
CA LEU A 65 5.60 3.05 -4.81
C LEU A 65 5.34 1.90 -5.78
N SER A 66 4.20 1.24 -5.65
CA SER A 66 3.82 0.12 -6.53
C SER A 66 3.68 0.57 -7.99
N THR A 67 2.98 1.67 -8.25
CA THR A 67 2.77 2.17 -9.61
C THR A 67 4.04 2.72 -10.25
N LYS A 68 4.94 3.32 -9.47
CA LYS A 68 6.17 3.94 -9.98
C LYS A 68 7.35 2.98 -10.08
N LEU A 69 7.40 1.93 -9.25
CA LEU A 69 8.61 1.10 -9.13
C LEU A 69 8.40 -0.35 -9.56
N ASN A 70 7.18 -0.91 -9.54
CA ASN A 70 6.98 -2.32 -9.90
C ASN A 70 7.26 -2.62 -11.38
N TYR A 71 7.18 -1.62 -12.27
CA TYR A 71 7.51 -1.80 -13.69
C TYR A 71 9.01 -1.68 -13.99
N LEU A 72 9.82 -1.13 -13.08
CA LEU A 72 11.24 -0.91 -13.32
C LEU A 72 12.01 -2.23 -13.45
N PHE A 73 11.61 -3.25 -12.70
CA PHE A 73 12.21 -4.57 -12.75
C PHE A 73 11.13 -5.62 -13.02
N SER A 74 11.11 -6.15 -14.24
CA SER A 74 10.13 -7.16 -14.67
C SER A 74 10.17 -8.46 -13.85
N CYS A 75 11.28 -8.68 -13.14
CA CYS A 75 11.53 -9.85 -12.29
C CYS A 75 11.33 -9.57 -10.81
N PHE A 76 11.07 -8.31 -10.42
CA PHE A 76 11.14 -7.88 -9.04
C PHE A 76 10.21 -6.68 -8.79
N GLN A 77 9.12 -6.91 -8.07
CA GLN A 77 8.13 -5.89 -7.76
C GLN A 77 8.65 -4.98 -6.64
N LEU A 78 9.56 -4.09 -7.03
CA LEU A 78 10.34 -3.25 -6.12
C LEU A 78 9.46 -2.34 -5.26
N GLY A 79 8.37 -1.82 -5.82
CA GLY A 79 7.41 -1.00 -5.09
C GLY A 79 6.72 -1.77 -3.97
N THR A 80 6.30 -3.02 -4.21
CA THR A 80 5.74 -3.89 -3.17
C THR A 80 6.77 -4.17 -2.08
N LEU A 81 8.01 -4.53 -2.48
CA LEU A 81 9.10 -4.76 -1.51
C LEU A 81 9.38 -3.53 -0.66
N LEU A 82 9.53 -2.35 -1.27
CA LEU A 82 9.85 -1.12 -0.55
C LEU A 82 8.72 -0.71 0.37
N SER A 83 7.46 -0.89 -0.04
CA SER A 83 6.31 -0.60 0.82
C SER A 83 6.31 -1.49 2.06
N ASN A 84 6.58 -2.80 1.91
CA ASN A 84 6.71 -3.73 3.03
C ASN A 84 7.90 -3.39 3.93
N TRP A 85 9.05 -3.04 3.33
CA TRP A 85 10.25 -2.68 4.06
C TRP A 85 10.07 -1.39 4.88
N PHE A 86 9.58 -0.30 4.26
CA PHE A 86 9.28 0.95 4.97
C PHE A 86 8.23 0.75 6.05
N GLY A 87 7.15 0.02 5.76
CA GLY A 87 6.13 -0.34 6.75
C GLY A 87 6.74 -1.04 7.95
N THR A 88 7.64 -2.00 7.72
CA THR A 88 8.34 -2.73 8.79
C THR A 88 9.26 -1.82 9.60
N VAL A 89 10.13 -1.04 8.94
CA VAL A 89 11.09 -0.16 9.62
C VAL A 89 10.38 0.87 10.48
N ILE A 90 9.40 1.57 9.93
CA ILE A 90 8.66 2.62 10.66
C ILE A 90 7.85 2.00 11.81
N ALA A 91 7.22 0.85 11.58
CA ALA A 91 6.50 0.13 12.64
C ALA A 91 7.41 -0.21 13.83
N PHE A 92 8.62 -0.72 13.58
CA PHE A 92 9.57 -1.01 14.65
C PHE A 92 10.12 0.26 15.31
N ILE A 93 10.39 1.32 14.55
CA ILE A 93 10.81 2.61 15.14
C ILE A 93 9.71 3.13 16.09
N LEU A 94 8.45 3.11 15.67
CA LEU A 94 7.32 3.51 16.52
C LEU A 94 7.21 2.63 17.77
N GLN A 95 7.38 1.31 17.61
CA GLN A 95 7.31 0.37 18.74
C GLN A 95 8.36 0.68 19.82
N VAL A 96 9.57 1.13 19.44
CA VAL A 96 10.67 1.37 20.39
C VAL A 96 10.74 2.81 20.89
N THR A 97 10.26 3.79 20.13
CA THR A 97 10.36 5.22 20.48
C THR A 97 9.11 5.79 21.14
N CYS A 98 7.97 5.11 21.04
CA CYS A 98 6.72 5.71 21.44
C CYS A 98 6.45 5.65 22.94
N ILE A 99 6.13 6.82 23.52
CA ILE A 99 5.80 7.00 24.93
C ILE A 99 4.38 6.50 25.23
N GLU A 100 3.40 6.85 24.38
CA GLU A 100 2.00 6.44 24.54
C GLU A 100 1.67 5.25 23.62
N LYS A 101 1.67 4.05 24.21
CA LYS A 101 1.53 2.80 23.45
C LYS A 101 0.21 2.70 22.67
N SER A 102 -0.91 3.18 23.24
CA SER A 102 -2.26 3.11 22.62
C SER A 102 -2.31 3.81 21.26
N VAL A 103 -1.89 5.08 21.21
CA VAL A 103 -1.91 5.90 19.99
C VAL A 103 -0.95 5.33 18.94
N CYS A 104 0.24 4.88 19.36
CA CYS A 104 1.19 4.30 18.42
C CYS A 104 0.76 2.96 17.86
N TYR A 105 0.09 2.11 18.64
CA TYR A 105 -0.53 0.90 18.11
C TYR A 105 -1.54 1.25 17.02
N GLN A 106 -2.39 2.26 17.24
CA GLN A 106 -3.39 2.66 16.25
C GLN A 106 -2.76 3.23 14.97
N ILE A 107 -1.71 4.06 15.09
CA ILE A 107 -0.94 4.55 13.94
C ILE A 107 -0.29 3.38 13.19
N GLN A 108 0.27 2.41 13.92
CA GLN A 108 0.90 1.24 13.34
C GLN A 108 -0.11 0.36 12.58
N PHE A 109 -1.27 0.07 13.17
CA PHE A 109 -2.32 -0.71 12.52
C PHE A 109 -2.91 0.01 11.31
N GLY A 110 -3.23 1.29 11.45
CA GLY A 110 -3.78 2.10 10.36
C GLY A 110 -2.78 2.31 9.23
N SER A 111 -1.71 3.09 9.50
CA SER A 111 -0.78 3.50 8.45
C SER A 111 0.23 2.43 8.05
N MET A 112 0.86 1.72 8.99
CA MET A 112 1.87 0.72 8.61
C MET A 112 1.23 -0.56 8.08
N GLY A 113 0.06 -0.91 8.61
CA GLY A 113 -0.76 -2.01 8.08
C GLY A 113 -1.22 -1.75 6.65
N SER A 114 -1.58 -0.50 6.29
CA SER A 114 -1.98 -0.15 4.93
C SER A 114 -0.81 0.16 3.99
N LEU A 115 0.34 0.59 4.52
CA LEU A 115 1.59 0.77 3.77
C LEU A 115 2.19 -0.58 3.37
N SER A 116 2.19 -1.55 4.27
CA SER A 116 2.58 -2.92 3.96
C SER A 116 1.43 -3.70 3.28
N THR A 117 1.75 -4.84 2.67
CA THR A 117 0.79 -5.69 1.97
C THR A 117 1.31 -7.11 1.82
N VAL A 118 0.56 -8.06 2.39
CA VAL A 118 0.76 -9.49 2.15
C VAL A 118 0.07 -9.92 0.86
N SER A 119 -1.07 -9.33 0.52
CA SER A 119 -1.87 -9.73 -0.66
C SER A 119 -1.16 -9.38 -1.98
N SER A 120 -0.60 -8.19 -2.10
CA SER A 120 0.18 -7.81 -3.29
C SER A 120 1.46 -8.64 -3.39
N TRP A 121 2.15 -8.87 -2.27
CA TRP A 121 3.33 -9.73 -2.22
C TRP A 121 3.01 -11.19 -2.61
N ALA A 122 1.88 -11.74 -2.18
CA ALA A 122 1.42 -13.06 -2.57
C ALA A 122 1.11 -13.14 -4.07
N ASN A 123 0.43 -12.13 -4.61
CA ASN A 123 0.16 -12.04 -6.05
C ASN A 123 1.46 -11.95 -6.87
N ASP A 124 2.41 -11.12 -6.43
CA ASP A 124 3.72 -10.99 -7.04
C ASP A 124 4.50 -12.31 -7.00
N THR A 125 4.38 -13.04 -5.90
CA THR A 125 4.99 -14.36 -5.70
C THR A 125 4.45 -15.40 -6.68
N ILE A 126 3.12 -15.47 -6.85
CA ILE A 126 2.45 -16.37 -7.80
C ILE A 126 2.86 -16.00 -9.22
N ASN A 127 2.78 -14.72 -9.59
CA ASN A 127 3.17 -14.23 -10.92
C ASN A 127 4.64 -14.53 -11.24
N ASN A 128 5.54 -14.41 -10.27
CA ASN A 128 6.94 -14.77 -10.44
C ASN A 128 7.13 -16.29 -10.52
N PHE A 129 6.35 -17.07 -9.78
CA PHE A 129 6.45 -18.53 -9.77
C PHE A 129 6.07 -19.13 -11.13
N GLU A 130 5.00 -18.62 -11.73
CA GLU A 130 4.55 -19.01 -13.07
C GLU A 130 5.61 -18.71 -14.14
N LYS A 131 6.32 -17.59 -14.01
CA LYS A 131 7.40 -17.20 -14.94
C LYS A 131 8.69 -17.98 -14.70
N ASN A 132 9.13 -18.08 -13.44
CA ASN A 132 10.37 -18.75 -13.06
C ASN A 132 10.41 -19.00 -11.53
N LYS A 133 10.42 -20.28 -11.15
CA LYS A 133 10.46 -20.71 -9.73
C LYS A 133 11.62 -20.12 -8.94
N LEU A 134 12.83 -20.04 -9.52
CA LEU A 134 14.00 -19.47 -8.85
C LEU A 134 13.82 -17.97 -8.59
N ARG A 135 13.22 -17.23 -9.52
CA ARG A 135 12.92 -15.80 -9.32
C ARG A 135 11.94 -15.59 -8.17
N SER A 136 10.87 -16.40 -8.12
CA SER A 136 9.91 -16.37 -7.02
C SER A 136 10.57 -16.65 -5.67
N LEU A 137 11.43 -17.68 -5.61
CA LEU A 137 12.19 -18.00 -4.40
C LEU A 137 13.09 -16.83 -3.95
N LEU A 138 13.87 -16.25 -4.87
CA LEU A 138 14.74 -15.11 -4.56
C LEU A 138 13.96 -13.88 -4.12
N TYR A 139 12.82 -13.59 -4.74
CA TYR A 139 11.94 -12.49 -4.34
C TYR A 139 11.39 -12.67 -2.92
N ASN A 140 10.94 -13.88 -2.60
CA ASN A 140 10.44 -14.22 -1.26
C ASN A 140 11.52 -14.10 -0.19
N LEU A 141 12.67 -14.74 -0.42
CA LEU A 141 13.80 -14.68 0.52
C LEU A 141 14.33 -13.25 0.69
N GLY A 142 14.42 -12.49 -0.41
CA GLY A 142 14.82 -11.10 -0.38
C GLY A 142 13.85 -10.23 0.43
N THR A 143 12.55 -10.36 0.18
CA THR A 143 11.52 -9.58 0.88
C THR A 143 11.50 -9.89 2.38
N PHE A 144 11.45 -11.17 2.76
CA PHE A 144 11.50 -11.58 4.16
C PHE A 144 12.80 -11.18 4.83
N GLY A 145 13.93 -11.46 4.19
CA GLY A 145 15.26 -11.19 4.73
C GLY A 145 15.47 -9.71 5.02
N VAL A 146 15.14 -8.84 4.06
CA VAL A 146 15.28 -7.38 4.22
C VAL A 146 14.39 -6.87 5.36
N CYS A 147 13.15 -7.33 5.47
CA CYS A 147 12.24 -6.89 6.55
C CYS A 147 12.73 -7.35 7.93
N ILE A 148 13.11 -8.63 8.07
CA ILE A 148 13.59 -9.20 9.35
C ILE A 148 14.90 -8.54 9.79
N ILE A 149 15.88 -8.45 8.89
CA ILE A 149 17.18 -7.84 9.19
C ILE A 149 16.99 -6.39 9.63
N SER A 150 16.13 -5.64 8.95
CA SER A 150 15.87 -4.25 9.31
C SER A 150 15.19 -4.11 10.67
N ALA A 151 14.23 -4.99 10.99
CA ALA A 151 13.61 -5.04 12.30
C ALA A 151 14.64 -5.32 13.42
N ILE A 152 15.55 -6.28 13.20
CA ILE A 152 16.64 -6.59 14.14
C ILE A 152 17.55 -5.38 14.33
N ILE A 153 17.98 -4.73 13.24
CA ILE A 153 18.84 -3.54 13.29
C ILE A 153 18.18 -2.43 14.10
N VAL A 154 16.91 -2.11 13.83
CA VAL A 154 16.18 -1.07 14.57
C VAL A 154 16.10 -1.43 16.06
N ASN A 155 15.81 -2.68 16.39
CA ASN A 155 15.75 -3.14 17.77
C ASN A 155 17.10 -3.00 18.49
N GLU A 156 18.21 -3.43 17.88
CA GLU A 156 19.54 -3.31 18.49
C GLU A 156 19.97 -1.85 18.64
N LEU A 157 19.70 -1.00 17.64
CA LEU A 157 19.96 0.44 17.74
C LEU A 157 19.18 1.10 18.89
N SER A 158 17.95 0.65 19.14
CA SER A 158 17.14 1.18 20.23
C SER A 158 17.71 0.85 21.62
N LYS A 159 18.40 -0.27 21.77
CA LYS A 159 19.05 -0.67 23.03
C LYS A 159 20.31 0.13 23.35
N ILE A 160 20.99 0.67 22.34
CA ILE A 160 22.19 1.48 22.52
C ILE A 160 21.84 2.88 23.05
N ASN A 161 20.66 3.39 22.71
CA ASN A 161 20.24 4.76 23.02
C ASN A 161 19.45 4.89 24.34
N ASN A 162 19.14 3.78 25.01
CA ASN A 162 18.46 3.74 26.31
C ASN A 162 19.43 3.27 27.40
#